data_AF-A0A969G674-F1
#
_entry.id   AF-A0A969G674-F1
#
_cell.length_a   1.000
_cell.length_b   1.000
_cell.length_c   1.000
_cell.angle_alpha   90.00
_cell.angle_beta   90.00
_cell.angle_gamma   90.00
#
_symmetry.space_group_name_H-M   'P 1'
#
loop_
_entity.id
_entity.type
_entity.pdbx_description
1 polymer ?
#
loop_
_entity_poly.entity_id
_entity_poly.type
_entity_poly.pdbx_seq_one_letter_code
_entity_poly.pdbx_strand_id
1 'polypeptide(L)'
;MADILNLNNFLDTLKAYLRWFIVGLTLFFLVATLRNHWQEVSQVRLGKQGWSLIGLSLLLTSVAHAWTGVIWASILSTFRVDIAFFDGVKIYLRTNFAKYLPGNIWHFYGRMIKVVESGSSWGLASLTVLLEPLLLAAAATIVLAMGIGLNLSQVSTSPVLKLLIPATFVGVLVGLHPRFFNPVIQRVSKGKTQDHDPVQLTIYPWRPLLGELLFMLMRSISFLLIWQ
;
A
#
# COMPACT_ATOMS: atom_id res chain seq x y z
N MET A 1 -37.86 -21.40 9.23
CA MET A 1 -36.94 -21.50 8.07
C MET A 1 -37.30 -20.50 6.97
N ALA A 2 -38.59 -20.31 6.64
CA ALA A 2 -39.07 -19.29 5.69
C ALA A 2 -38.78 -17.83 6.12
N ASP A 3 -38.95 -17.49 7.40
CA ASP A 3 -38.71 -16.10 7.89
C ASP A 3 -37.23 -15.68 7.83
N ILE A 4 -36.30 -16.62 8.02
CA ILE A 4 -34.86 -16.36 7.95
C ILE A 4 -34.44 -16.10 6.48
N LEU A 5 -35.04 -16.81 5.53
CA LEU A 5 -34.81 -16.58 4.09
C LEU A 5 -35.32 -15.20 3.65
N ASN A 6 -36.45 -14.75 4.20
CA ASN A 6 -37.04 -13.46 3.86
C ASN A 6 -36.21 -12.28 4.39
N LEU A 7 -35.66 -12.41 5.61
CA LEU A 7 -34.76 -11.41 6.20
C LEU A 7 -33.46 -11.26 5.39
N ASN A 8 -32.84 -12.36 4.97
CA ASN A 8 -31.61 -12.31 4.18
C ASN A 8 -31.84 -11.65 2.81
N ASN A 9 -32.93 -11.97 2.12
CA ASN A 9 -33.30 -11.34 0.85
C ASN A 9 -33.54 -9.83 1.00
N PHE A 10 -34.21 -9.41 2.07
CA PHE A 10 -34.41 -8.00 2.38
C PHE A 10 -33.08 -7.28 2.65
N LEU A 11 -32.18 -7.88 3.43
CA LEU A 11 -30.87 -7.30 3.74
C LEU A 11 -30.00 -7.17 2.49
N ASP A 12 -30.01 -8.14 1.58
CA ASP A 12 -29.22 -8.07 0.35
C ASP A 12 -29.77 -7.04 -0.64
N THR A 13 -31.09 -6.92 -0.70
CA THR A 13 -31.77 -5.86 -1.47
C THR A 13 -31.44 -4.48 -0.89
N LEU A 14 -31.49 -4.32 0.44
CA LEU A 14 -31.12 -3.08 1.12
C LEU A 14 -29.65 -2.71 0.88
N LYS A 15 -28.73 -3.67 0.95
CA LYS A 15 -27.30 -3.44 0.62
C LYS A 15 -27.15 -2.95 -0.82
N ALA A 16 -27.88 -3.53 -1.77
CA ALA A 16 -27.83 -3.13 -3.17
C ALA A 16 -28.33 -1.69 -3.36
N TYR A 17 -29.47 -1.32 -2.76
CA TYR A 17 -29.98 0.05 -2.79
C TYR A 17 -29.05 1.03 -2.09
N LEU A 18 -28.51 0.68 -0.91
CA LEU A 18 -27.59 1.52 -0.18
C LEU A 18 -26.30 1.77 -0.97
N ARG A 19 -25.78 0.76 -1.67
CA ARG A 19 -24.62 0.92 -2.57
C ARG A 19 -24.89 1.95 -3.65
N TRP A 20 -26.04 1.86 -4.34
CA TRP A 20 -26.41 2.82 -5.37
C TRP A 20 -26.72 4.21 -4.81
N PHE A 21 -27.32 4.27 -3.62
CA PHE A 21 -27.54 5.52 -2.90
C PHE A 21 -26.22 6.22 -2.56
N ILE A 22 -25.23 5.50 -2.02
CA ILE A 22 -23.89 6.04 -1.73
C ILE A 22 -23.22 6.54 -3.01
N VAL A 23 -23.29 5.76 -4.10
CA VAL A 23 -22.74 6.19 -5.41
C VAL A 23 -23.44 7.45 -5.90
N GLY A 24 -24.77 7.50 -5.85
CA GLY A 24 -25.57 8.67 -6.24
C GLY A 24 -25.24 9.90 -5.39
N LEU A 25 -25.13 9.73 -4.07
CA LEU A 25 -24.75 10.79 -3.13
C LEU A 25 -23.33 11.29 -3.40
N THR A 26 -22.38 10.39 -3.69
CA THR A 26 -21.00 10.76 -4.02
C THR A 26 -20.93 11.54 -5.33
N LEU A 27 -21.65 11.10 -6.38
CA LEU A 27 -21.71 11.80 -7.65
C LEU A 27 -22.40 13.17 -7.51
N PHE A 28 -23.51 13.22 -6.77
CA PHE A 28 -24.20 14.46 -6.46
C PHE A 28 -23.27 15.44 -5.74
N PHE A 29 -22.58 14.99 -4.69
CA PHE A 29 -21.62 15.82 -3.95
C PHE A 29 -20.50 16.32 -4.88
N LEU A 30 -19.91 15.45 -5.69
CA LEU A 30 -18.85 15.83 -6.63
C LEU A 30 -19.32 16.92 -7.61
N VAL A 31 -20.50 16.75 -8.22
CA VAL A 31 -21.08 17.71 -9.16
C VAL A 31 -21.44 19.02 -8.46
N ALA A 32 -22.03 18.94 -7.27
CA ALA A 32 -22.39 20.10 -6.48
C ALA A 32 -21.15 20.92 -6.07
N THR A 33 -20.09 20.26 -5.60
CA THR A 33 -18.80 20.89 -5.28
C THR A 33 -18.18 21.52 -6.51
N LEU A 34 -18.10 20.81 -7.65
CA LEU A 34 -17.56 21.36 -8.89
C LEU A 34 -18.34 22.58 -9.38
N ARG A 35 -19.67 22.57 -9.26
CA ARG A 35 -20.52 23.71 -9.60
C ARG A 35 -20.26 24.90 -8.68
N ASN A 36 -20.19 24.66 -7.37
CA ASN A 36 -19.99 25.72 -6.38
C ASN A 36 -18.60 26.37 -6.49
N HIS A 37 -17.58 25.60 -6.88
CA HIS A 37 -16.20 26.07 -7.03
C HIS A 37 -15.76 26.22 -8.48
N TRP A 38 -16.71 26.27 -9.44
CA TRP A 38 -16.39 26.32 -10.87
C TRP A 38 -15.53 27.53 -11.24
N GLN A 39 -15.79 28.68 -10.60
CA GLN A 39 -15.02 29.89 -10.83
C GLN A 39 -13.54 29.71 -10.44
N GLU A 40 -13.27 29.09 -9.29
CA GLU A 40 -11.91 28.75 -8.84
C GLU A 40 -11.22 27.80 -9.83
N VAL A 41 -11.91 26.74 -10.27
CA VAL A 41 -11.39 25.77 -11.25
C VAL A 41 -11.06 26.45 -12.58
N SER A 42 -11.94 27.33 -13.08
CA SER A 42 -11.75 28.05 -14.35
C SER A 42 -10.61 29.07 -14.32
N GLN A 43 -10.19 29.48 -13.13
CA GLN A 43 -9.07 30.41 -12.92
C GLN A 43 -7.72 29.70 -12.85
N VAL A 44 -7.68 28.38 -12.69
CA VAL A 44 -6.44 27.60 -12.74
C VAL A 44 -5.85 27.68 -14.15
N ARG A 45 -4.84 28.54 -14.32
CA ARG A 45 -4.09 28.69 -15.56
C ARG A 45 -2.71 28.06 -15.42
N LEU A 46 -2.48 26.97 -16.15
CA LEU A 46 -1.17 26.33 -16.21
C LEU A 46 -0.26 27.09 -17.18
N GLY A 47 0.62 27.94 -16.65
CA GLY A 47 1.72 28.52 -17.41
C GLY A 47 2.76 27.48 -17.84
N LYS A 48 3.75 27.89 -18.63
CA LYS A 48 4.86 27.01 -19.07
C LYS A 48 5.56 26.32 -17.88
N GLN A 49 5.77 27.06 -16.80
CA GLN A 49 6.35 26.53 -15.57
C GLN A 49 5.45 25.45 -14.94
N GLY A 50 4.14 25.69 -14.83
CA GLY A 50 3.19 24.70 -14.32
C GLY A 50 3.21 23.38 -15.11
N TRP A 51 3.25 23.46 -16.44
CA TRP A 51 3.38 22.27 -17.29
C TRP A 51 4.71 21.53 -17.07
N SER A 52 5.82 22.25 -16.92
CA SER A 52 7.12 21.62 -16.64
C SER A 52 7.13 20.90 -15.28
N LEU A 53 6.52 21.48 -14.24
CA LEU A 53 6.40 20.87 -12.92
C LEU A 53 5.51 19.62 -12.95
N ILE A 54 4.39 19.66 -13.69
CA ILE A 54 3.54 18.49 -13.91
C ILE A 54 4.32 17.38 -14.62
N GLY A 55 5.04 17.71 -15.70
CA GLY A 55 5.84 16.74 -16.45
C GLY A 55 6.91 16.08 -15.58
N LEU A 56 7.62 16.87 -14.76
CA LEU A 56 8.62 16.36 -13.83
C LEU A 56 8.00 15.50 -12.73
N SER A 57 6.90 15.93 -12.14
CA SER A 57 6.18 15.17 -11.11
C SER A 57 5.63 13.84 -11.66
N LEU A 58 5.11 13.84 -12.88
CA LEU A 58 4.66 12.62 -13.56
C LEU A 58 5.81 11.65 -13.81
N LEU A 59 6.96 12.15 -14.27
CA LEU A 59 8.16 11.35 -14.48
C LEU A 59 8.65 10.74 -13.16
N LEU A 60 8.81 11.55 -12.11
CA LEU A 60 9.23 11.06 -10.79
C LEU A 60 8.25 10.05 -10.20
N THR A 61 6.94 10.29 -10.33
CA THR A 61 5.90 9.35 -9.88
C THR A 61 5.96 8.04 -10.64
N SER A 62 6.25 8.08 -11.94
CA SER A 62 6.40 6.90 -12.79
C SER A 62 7.64 6.09 -12.40
N VAL A 63 8.77 6.76 -12.17
CA VAL A 63 10.00 6.11 -11.70
C VAL A 63 9.78 5.52 -10.30
N ALA A 64 9.08 6.22 -9.40
CA ALA A 64 8.74 5.70 -8.08
C ALA A 64 7.87 4.42 -8.19
N HIS A 65 6.88 4.38 -9.10
CA HIS A 65 6.11 3.16 -9.33
C HIS A 65 6.96 2.04 -9.93
N ALA A 66 7.89 2.33 -10.86
CA ALA A 66 8.83 1.33 -11.36
C ALA A 66 9.70 0.75 -10.24
N TRP A 67 10.12 1.61 -9.30
CA TRP A 67 10.94 1.25 -8.15
C TRP A 67 10.25 0.23 -7.22
N THR A 68 8.93 0.32 -7.03
CA THR A 68 8.21 -0.70 -6.23
C THR A 68 8.32 -2.13 -6.79
N GLY A 69 8.48 -2.27 -8.12
CA GLY A 69 8.79 -3.56 -8.73
C GLY A 69 10.19 -4.09 -8.37
N VAL A 70 11.18 -3.19 -8.26
CA VAL A 70 12.55 -3.51 -7.81
C VAL A 70 12.54 -3.98 -6.35
N ILE A 71 11.76 -3.32 -5.49
CA ILE A 71 11.60 -3.71 -4.08
C ILE A 71 11.01 -5.12 -3.98
N TRP A 72 9.92 -5.38 -4.70
CA TRP A 72 9.29 -6.69 -4.66
C TRP A 72 10.19 -7.80 -5.24
N ALA A 73 10.92 -7.54 -6.33
CA ALA A 73 11.91 -8.47 -6.85
C ALA A 73 13.02 -8.77 -5.82
N SER A 74 13.45 -7.76 -5.04
CA SER A 74 14.40 -7.95 -3.94
C SER A 74 13.82 -8.81 -2.81
N ILE A 75 12.52 -8.69 -2.51
CA ILE A 75 11.83 -9.59 -1.58
C ILE A 75 11.89 -11.03 -2.11
N LEU A 76 11.52 -11.27 -3.36
CA LEU A 76 11.58 -12.61 -3.97
C LEU A 76 12.99 -13.23 -3.86
N SER A 77 14.04 -12.44 -4.17
CA SER A 77 15.43 -12.89 -4.03
C SER A 77 15.82 -13.22 -2.59
N THR A 78 15.31 -12.46 -1.60
CA THR A 78 15.56 -12.73 -0.18
C THR A 78 15.00 -14.09 0.25
N PHE A 79 13.87 -14.47 -0.32
CA PHE A 79 13.23 -15.76 -0.08
C PHE A 79 13.67 -16.87 -1.04
N ARG A 80 14.63 -16.59 -1.94
CA ARG A 80 15.15 -17.53 -2.95
C ARG A 80 14.05 -18.16 -3.83
N VAL A 81 13.02 -17.37 -4.15
CA VAL A 81 12.01 -17.77 -5.14
C VAL A 81 12.69 -17.89 -6.51
N ASP A 82 12.38 -18.95 -7.26
CA ASP A 82 12.95 -19.23 -8.58
C ASP A 82 12.35 -18.34 -9.68
N ILE A 83 12.53 -17.03 -9.53
CA ILE A 83 12.14 -16.01 -10.50
C ILE A 83 13.32 -15.05 -10.63
N ALA A 84 13.83 -14.89 -11.85
CA ALA A 84 14.89 -13.94 -12.14
C ALA A 84 14.47 -12.51 -11.76
N PHE A 85 15.41 -11.72 -11.22
CA PHE A 85 15.13 -10.40 -10.66
C PHE A 85 14.33 -9.49 -11.63
N PHE A 86 14.80 -9.36 -12.87
CA PHE A 86 14.14 -8.52 -13.88
C PHE A 86 12.75 -9.03 -14.26
N ASP A 87 12.53 -10.35 -14.25
CA ASP A 87 11.20 -10.90 -14.52
C ASP A 87 10.26 -10.67 -13.34
N GLY A 88 10.77 -10.70 -12.10
CA GLY A 88 10.06 -10.23 -10.91
C GLY A 88 9.57 -8.78 -11.06
N VAL A 89 10.45 -7.87 -11.51
CA VAL A 89 10.07 -6.46 -11.78
C VAL A 89 8.97 -6.38 -12.84
N LYS A 90 9.11 -7.09 -13.97
CA LYS A 90 8.10 -7.11 -15.04
C LYS A 90 6.75 -7.66 -14.55
N ILE A 91 6.76 -8.75 -13.77
CA ILE A 91 5.57 -9.35 -13.18
C ILE A 91 4.87 -8.31 -12.30
N TYR A 92 5.61 -7.63 -11.42
CA TYR A 92 5.04 -6.61 -10.56
C TYR A 92 4.37 -5.48 -11.36
N LEU A 93 5.05 -4.94 -12.37
CA LEU A 93 4.51 -3.83 -13.17
C LEU A 93 3.29 -4.24 -13.98
N ARG A 94 3.29 -5.43 -14.58
CA ARG A 94 2.13 -5.95 -15.33
C ARG A 94 0.94 -6.20 -14.43
N THR A 95 1.16 -6.85 -13.29
CA THR A 95 0.08 -7.19 -12.36
C THR A 95 -0.47 -5.96 -11.64
N ASN A 96 0.30 -4.88 -11.49
CA ASN A 96 -0.18 -3.65 -10.86
C ASN A 96 -1.32 -2.97 -11.62
N PHE A 97 -1.46 -3.16 -12.93
CA PHE A 97 -2.63 -2.67 -13.66
C PHE A 97 -3.94 -3.30 -13.17
N ALA A 98 -3.88 -4.51 -12.58
CA ALA A 98 -5.05 -5.15 -12.00
C ALA A 98 -5.55 -4.49 -10.70
N LYS A 99 -4.81 -3.52 -10.13
CA LYS A 99 -5.31 -2.66 -9.02
C LYS A 99 -6.55 -1.86 -9.42
N TYR A 100 -6.69 -1.54 -10.71
CA TYR A 100 -7.80 -0.75 -11.23
C TYR A 100 -9.04 -1.61 -11.56
N LEU A 101 -8.98 -2.92 -11.33
CA LEU A 101 -10.13 -3.81 -11.45
C LEU A 101 -10.98 -3.80 -10.17
N PRO A 102 -12.32 -3.96 -10.29
CA PRO A 102 -13.21 -3.97 -9.14
C PRO A 102 -12.81 -5.06 -8.15
N GLY A 103 -12.73 -4.70 -6.86
CA GLY A 103 -12.36 -5.59 -5.76
C GLY A 103 -10.93 -5.41 -5.23
N ASN A 104 -10.03 -4.71 -5.93
CA ASN A 104 -8.68 -4.33 -5.47
C ASN A 104 -7.77 -5.49 -5.00
N ILE A 105 -8.10 -6.75 -5.25
CA ILE A 105 -7.29 -7.92 -4.85
C ILE A 105 -6.54 -8.58 -6.01
N TRP A 106 -6.91 -8.27 -7.25
CA TRP A 106 -6.45 -8.98 -8.45
C TRP A 106 -4.94 -8.88 -8.66
N HIS A 107 -4.34 -7.75 -8.30
CA HIS A 107 -2.90 -7.55 -8.39
C HIS A 107 -2.12 -8.43 -7.41
N PHE A 108 -2.66 -8.69 -6.21
CA PHE A 108 -2.05 -9.62 -5.26
C PHE A 108 -2.19 -11.05 -5.77
N TYR A 109 -3.39 -11.44 -6.19
CA TYR A 109 -3.66 -12.79 -6.69
C TYR A 109 -2.80 -13.14 -7.91
N GLY A 110 -2.69 -12.23 -8.89
CA GLY A 110 -1.88 -12.44 -10.08
C GLY A 110 -0.38 -12.62 -9.77
N ARG A 111 0.16 -11.89 -8.79
CA ARG A 111 1.54 -12.10 -8.32
C ARG A 111 1.70 -13.44 -7.61
N MET A 112 0.74 -13.80 -6.75
CA MET A 112 0.80 -15.07 -6.02
C MET A 112 0.81 -16.26 -6.97
N ILE A 113 -0.04 -16.26 -8.01
CA ILE A 113 -0.03 -17.30 -9.05
C ILE A 113 1.37 -17.43 -9.67
N LYS A 114 2.00 -16.32 -10.06
CA LYS A 114 3.32 -16.36 -10.70
C LYS A 114 4.41 -16.94 -9.79
N VAL A 115 4.33 -16.70 -8.49
CA VAL A 115 5.23 -17.29 -7.50
C VAL A 115 4.96 -18.79 -7.32
N VAL A 116 3.70 -19.21 -7.33
CA VAL A 116 3.33 -20.65 -7.24
C VAL A 116 3.72 -21.41 -8.50
N GLU A 117 3.51 -20.82 -9.69
CA GLU A 117 3.92 -21.38 -10.97
C GLU A 117 5.45 -21.58 -11.07
N SER A 118 6.23 -20.85 -10.28
CA SER A 118 7.68 -21.05 -10.16
C SER A 118 8.06 -22.22 -9.23
N GLY A 119 7.09 -23.02 -8.79
CA GLY A 119 7.29 -24.16 -7.88
C GLY A 119 7.27 -23.80 -6.38
N SER A 120 6.95 -22.56 -6.01
CA SER A 120 6.87 -22.15 -4.59
C SER A 120 5.53 -22.50 -3.95
N SER A 121 5.48 -22.58 -2.62
CA SER A 121 4.23 -22.80 -1.88
C SER A 121 3.32 -21.55 -1.87
N TRP A 122 2.02 -21.75 -1.70
CA TRP A 122 1.05 -20.66 -1.51
C TRP A 122 1.33 -19.80 -0.27
N GLY A 123 1.89 -20.40 0.78
CA GLY A 123 2.33 -19.68 1.97
C GLY A 123 3.45 -18.68 1.62
N LEU A 124 4.41 -19.09 0.79
CA LEU A 124 5.53 -18.25 0.41
C LEU A 124 5.10 -17.16 -0.56
N ALA A 125 4.23 -17.51 -1.50
CA ALA A 125 3.58 -16.57 -2.40
C ALA A 125 2.82 -15.48 -1.64
N SER A 126 2.00 -15.85 -0.65
CA SER A 126 1.25 -14.88 0.14
C SER A 126 2.18 -14.01 1.00
N LEU A 127 3.19 -14.60 1.65
CA LEU A 127 4.15 -13.84 2.46
C LEU A 127 4.90 -12.80 1.62
N THR A 128 5.50 -13.20 0.51
CA THR A 128 6.29 -12.31 -0.35
C THR A 128 5.45 -11.19 -0.97
N VAL A 129 4.18 -11.46 -1.28
CA VAL A 129 3.25 -10.49 -1.84
C VAL A 129 2.71 -9.52 -0.77
N LEU A 130 2.42 -10.00 0.44
CA LEU A 130 1.92 -9.16 1.55
C LEU A 130 3.04 -8.40 2.27
N LEU A 131 4.29 -8.86 2.21
CA LEU A 131 5.40 -8.18 2.85
C LEU A 131 5.65 -6.79 2.24
N GLU A 132 5.43 -6.60 0.94
CA GLU A 132 5.55 -5.29 0.28
C GLU A 132 4.62 -4.22 0.89
N PRO A 133 3.27 -4.37 0.90
CA PRO A 133 2.41 -3.36 1.50
C PRO A 133 2.63 -3.19 3.01
N LEU A 134 3.07 -4.23 3.72
CA LEU A 134 3.42 -4.13 5.14
C LEU A 134 4.67 -3.25 5.36
N LEU A 135 5.71 -3.43 4.54
CA LEU A 135 6.91 -2.61 4.58
C LEU A 135 6.65 -1.17 4.13
N LEU A 136 5.78 -0.98 3.13
CA LEU A 136 5.33 0.35 2.73
C LEU A 136 4.59 1.06 3.87
N ALA A 137 3.69 0.38 4.58
CA ALA A 137 2.99 0.94 5.74
C ALA A 137 3.97 1.29 6.87
N ALA A 138 4.98 0.44 7.11
CA ALA A 138 6.06 0.72 8.06
C ALA A 138 6.88 1.95 7.66
N ALA A 139 7.30 2.04 6.40
CA ALA A 139 8.03 3.18 5.86
C ALA A 139 7.23 4.48 5.95
N ALA A 140 5.94 4.44 5.61
CA ALA A 140 5.04 5.58 5.72
C ALA A 140 4.88 6.04 7.17
N THR A 141 4.75 5.10 8.11
CA THR A 141 4.67 5.40 9.56
C THR A 141 5.96 6.05 10.06
N ILE A 142 7.12 5.56 9.62
CA ILE A 142 8.42 6.15 9.92
C ILE A 142 8.52 7.59 9.39
N VAL A 143 8.18 7.80 8.11
CA VAL A 143 8.23 9.14 7.48
C VAL A 143 7.27 10.11 8.17
N LEU A 144 6.08 9.65 8.55
CA LEU A 144 5.12 10.45 9.32
C LEU A 144 5.69 10.85 10.69
N ALA A 145 6.25 9.89 11.43
CA ALA A 145 6.86 10.15 12.73
C ALA A 145 8.06 11.12 12.61
N MET A 146 8.89 10.99 11.57
CA MET A 146 9.96 11.94 11.25
C MET A 146 9.41 13.33 10.96
N GLY A 147 8.37 13.44 10.11
CA GLY A 147 7.76 14.72 9.75
C GLY A 147 7.21 15.48 10.97
N ILE A 148 6.54 14.78 11.88
CA ILE A 148 6.09 15.36 13.16
C ILE A 148 7.31 15.74 14.03
N GLY A 149 8.32 14.87 14.07
CA GLY A 149 9.56 15.07 14.82
C GLY A 149 10.36 16.30 14.41
N LEU A 150 10.35 16.67 13.12
CA LEU A 150 11.04 17.86 12.60
C LEU A 150 10.43 19.17 13.10
N ASN A 151 9.17 19.16 13.54
CA ASN A 151 8.54 20.31 14.18
C ASN A 151 8.91 20.39 15.66
N LEU A 152 10.19 20.69 15.93
CA LEU A 152 10.81 20.67 17.26
C LEU A 152 10.06 21.51 18.31
N SER A 153 9.38 22.59 17.91
CA SER A 153 8.61 23.44 18.83
C SER A 153 7.34 22.73 19.34
N GLN A 154 6.63 22.02 18.48
CA GLN A 154 5.45 21.23 18.85
C GLN A 154 5.82 19.99 19.66
N VAL A 155 6.94 19.35 19.32
CA VAL A 155 7.44 18.19 20.08
C VAL A 155 7.97 18.61 21.45
N SER A 156 8.64 19.75 21.57
CA SER A 156 9.18 20.25 22.85
C SER A 156 8.08 20.57 23.86
N THR A 157 6.94 21.04 23.38
CA THR A 157 5.80 21.48 24.21
C THR A 157 4.87 20.33 24.62
N SER A 158 4.79 19.26 23.83
CA SER A 158 3.91 18.11 24.13
C SER A 158 4.70 16.91 24.69
N PRO A 159 4.56 16.55 25.98
CA PRO A 159 5.22 15.37 26.55
C PRO A 159 4.74 14.06 25.91
N VAL A 160 3.51 14.03 25.40
CA VAL A 160 2.94 12.88 24.70
C VAL A 160 3.70 12.61 23.40
N LEU A 161 3.96 13.65 22.59
CA LEU A 161 4.70 13.49 21.33
C LEU A 161 6.14 13.05 21.55
N LYS A 162 6.80 13.54 22.61
CA LYS A 162 8.17 13.12 22.98
C LYS A 162 8.28 11.62 23.23
N LEU A 163 7.23 10.99 23.75
CA LEU A 163 7.19 9.55 23.99
C LEU A 163 6.71 8.78 22.75
N LEU A 164 5.64 9.24 22.10
CA LEU A 164 5.00 8.52 21.00
C LEU A 164 5.90 8.39 19.77
N ILE A 165 6.68 9.42 19.44
CA ILE A 165 7.57 9.40 18.27
C ILE A 165 8.61 8.27 18.40
N PRO A 166 9.50 8.24 19.42
CA PRO A 166 10.46 7.16 19.58
C PRO A 166 9.79 5.80 19.80
N ALA A 167 8.67 5.74 20.53
CA ALA A 167 7.90 4.49 20.69
C ALA A 167 7.40 3.94 19.35
N THR A 168 6.99 4.81 18.42
CA THR A 168 6.57 4.41 17.07
C THR A 168 7.72 3.83 16.28
N PHE A 169 8.91 4.45 16.31
CA PHE A 169 10.10 3.90 15.65
C PHE A 169 10.45 2.51 16.19
N VAL A 170 10.54 2.39 17.53
CA VAL A 170 10.83 1.12 18.19
C VAL A 170 9.76 0.09 17.84
N GLY A 171 8.48 0.45 17.90
CA GLY A 171 7.36 -0.42 17.59
C GLY A 171 7.40 -0.97 16.16
N VAL A 172 7.69 -0.12 15.17
CA VAL A 172 7.82 -0.54 13.77
C VAL A 172 9.01 -1.48 13.58
N LEU A 173 10.19 -1.13 14.09
CA LEU A 173 11.40 -1.96 13.95
C LEU A 173 11.27 -3.31 14.66
N VAL A 174 10.70 -3.32 15.87
CA VAL A 174 10.42 -4.54 16.64
C VAL A 174 9.35 -5.38 15.94
N GLY A 175 8.29 -4.76 15.42
CA GLY A 175 7.22 -5.46 14.71
C GLY A 175 7.67 -6.16 13.43
N LEU A 176 8.62 -5.57 12.70
CA LEU A 176 9.23 -6.18 11.50
C LEU A 176 10.31 -7.22 11.83
N HIS A 177 10.73 -7.32 13.09
CA HIS A 177 11.75 -8.28 13.48
C HIS A 177 11.21 -9.72 13.40
N PRO A 178 11.95 -10.67 12.79
CA PRO A 178 11.52 -12.08 12.64
C PRO A 178 10.93 -12.73 13.89
N ARG A 179 11.52 -12.44 15.07
CA ARG A 179 11.04 -12.99 16.37
C ARG A 179 9.63 -12.56 16.73
N PHE A 180 9.18 -11.36 16.34
CA PHE A 180 7.83 -10.87 16.62
C PHE A 180 6.90 -11.11 15.44
N PHE A 181 7.41 -10.98 14.22
CA PHE A 181 6.66 -11.13 12.99
C PHE A 181 6.21 -12.59 12.72
N ASN A 182 7.12 -13.56 12.86
CA ASN A 182 6.83 -14.97 12.54
C ASN A 182 5.71 -15.57 13.41
N PRO A 183 5.66 -15.36 14.75
CA PRO A 183 4.54 -15.84 15.57
C PRO A 183 3.19 -15.27 15.14
N VAL A 184 3.14 -14.01 14.70
CA VAL A 184 1.90 -13.38 14.22
C VAL A 184 1.41 -14.07 12.95
N ILE A 185 2.30 -14.26 11.96
CA ILE A 185 1.96 -14.97 10.72
C ILE A 185 1.48 -16.39 11.00
N GLN A 186 2.20 -17.13 11.86
CA GLN A 186 1.84 -18.51 12.19
C GLN A 186 0.47 -18.61 12.87
N ARG A 187 0.08 -17.62 13.69
CA ARG A 187 -1.27 -17.59 14.27
C ARG A 187 -2.35 -17.35 13.21
N VAL A 188 -2.07 -16.47 12.24
CA VAL A 188 -3.00 -16.14 11.17
C VAL A 188 -3.13 -17.29 10.16
N SER A 189 -2.07 -18.06 9.91
CA SER A 189 -2.08 -19.18 8.95
C SER A 189 -2.70 -20.47 9.49
N LYS A 190 -2.64 -20.71 10.81
CA LYS A 190 -3.14 -21.94 11.47
C LYS A 190 -4.61 -22.29 11.19
N GLY A 191 -5.43 -21.33 10.75
CA GLY A 191 -6.85 -21.57 10.44
C GLY A 191 -7.19 -21.79 8.96
N LYS A 192 -6.24 -21.67 8.03
CA LYS A 192 -6.55 -21.55 6.59
C LYS A 192 -5.77 -22.46 5.64
N THR A 193 -4.74 -23.18 6.10
CA THR A 193 -3.89 -24.00 5.24
C THR A 193 -3.52 -25.30 5.94
N GLN A 194 -4.12 -26.41 5.48
CA GLN A 194 -3.58 -27.75 5.70
C GLN A 194 -2.38 -27.91 4.75
N ASP A 195 -1.22 -28.24 5.30
CA ASP A 195 -0.14 -28.93 4.59
C ASP A 195 0.88 -28.12 3.75
N HIS A 196 1.41 -27.02 4.28
CA HIS A 196 2.64 -26.41 3.75
C HIS A 196 3.63 -26.05 4.85
N ASP A 197 4.92 -26.23 4.56
CA ASP A 197 6.03 -25.87 5.44
C ASP A 197 5.84 -24.46 6.04
N PRO A 198 6.15 -24.27 7.33
CA PRO A 198 5.96 -22.99 7.99
C PRO A 198 6.83 -21.94 7.32
N VAL A 199 6.20 -21.05 6.56
CA VAL A 199 6.88 -19.95 5.90
C VAL A 199 7.28 -18.92 6.95
N GLN A 200 8.58 -18.65 7.03
CA GLN A 200 9.18 -17.79 8.05
C GLN A 200 10.04 -16.72 7.40
N LEU A 201 9.95 -15.51 7.92
CA LEU A 201 10.93 -14.47 7.66
C LEU A 201 12.20 -14.85 8.43
N THR A 202 13.26 -15.26 7.73
CA THR A 202 14.53 -15.69 8.35
C THR A 202 15.47 -14.53 8.58
N ILE A 203 15.39 -13.49 7.74
CA ILE A 203 16.28 -12.33 7.75
C ILE A 203 15.44 -11.06 7.90
N TYR A 204 15.92 -10.12 8.70
CA TYR A 204 15.29 -8.81 8.83
C TYR A 204 15.29 -8.08 7.47
N PRO A 205 14.14 -7.62 6.95
CA PRO A 205 13.99 -7.09 5.59
C PRO A 205 14.43 -5.62 5.50
N TRP A 206 15.64 -5.30 5.95
CA TRP A 206 16.14 -3.93 5.95
C TRP A 206 16.32 -3.37 4.54
N ARG A 207 16.75 -4.19 3.56
CA ARG A 207 16.93 -3.73 2.17
C ARG A 207 15.59 -3.34 1.54
N PRO A 208 14.54 -4.20 1.57
CA PRO A 208 13.21 -3.79 1.14
C PRO A 208 12.67 -2.58 1.91
N LEU A 209 12.86 -2.51 3.23
CA LEU A 209 12.41 -1.37 4.05
C LEU A 209 13.05 -0.05 3.63
N LEU A 210 14.37 -0.03 3.40
CA LEU A 210 15.06 1.15 2.87
C LEU A 210 14.57 1.52 1.48
N GLY A 211 14.28 0.52 0.65
CA GLY A 211 13.66 0.71 -0.66
C GLY A 211 12.30 1.43 -0.56
N GLU A 212 11.45 1.02 0.39
CA GLU A 212 10.15 1.64 0.63
C GLU A 212 10.27 3.05 1.22
N LEU A 213 11.28 3.31 2.06
CA LEU A 213 11.57 4.66 2.53
C LEU A 213 11.97 5.58 1.37
N LEU A 214 12.83 5.11 0.46
CA LEU A 214 13.18 5.86 -0.74
C LEU A 214 11.95 6.12 -1.62
N PHE A 215 11.10 5.11 -1.81
CA PHE A 215 9.83 5.27 -2.54
C PHE A 215 8.95 6.37 -1.92
N MET A 216 8.80 6.38 -0.60
CA MET A 216 8.03 7.40 0.11
C MET A 216 8.62 8.79 -0.07
N LEU A 217 9.94 8.95 0.01
CA LEU A 217 10.61 10.24 -0.24
C LEU A 217 10.39 10.72 -1.68
N MET A 218 10.53 9.83 -2.67
CA MET A 218 10.27 10.16 -4.07
C MET A 218 8.82 10.60 -4.30
N ARG A 219 7.84 9.91 -3.70
CA ARG A 219 6.42 10.33 -3.75
C ARG A 219 6.21 11.70 -3.12
N SER A 220 6.79 11.95 -1.95
CA SER A 220 6.67 13.23 -1.25
C SER A 220 7.25 14.39 -2.07
N ILE A 221 8.43 14.21 -2.67
CA ILE A 221 9.04 15.21 -3.55
C ILE A 221 8.15 15.46 -4.77
N SER A 222 7.62 14.39 -5.39
CA SER A 222 6.73 14.51 -6.56
C SER A 222 5.47 15.34 -6.24
N PHE A 223 4.90 15.16 -5.05
CA PHE A 223 3.76 15.95 -4.58
C PHE A 223 4.12 17.42 -4.32
N LEU A 224 5.25 17.67 -3.65
CA LEU A 224 5.71 19.03 -3.33
C LEU A 224 6.03 19.87 -4.57
N LEU A 225 6.36 19.25 -5.70
CA LEU A 225 6.56 19.96 -6.97
C LEU A 225 5.26 20.55 -7.56
N ILE A 226 4.10 19.98 -7.22
CA ILE A 226 2.80 20.46 -7.72
C ILE A 226 2.14 21.41 -6.70
N TRP A 227 2.49 21.30 -5.41
CA TRP A 227 1.87 22.06 -4.32
C TRP A 227 2.30 23.54 -4.23
N GLN A 228 3.27 23.98 -5.05
CA GLN A 228 3.78 25.36 -5.06
C GLN A 228 2.77 26.34 -5.68
#